data_AF-A0A7T5EVH4-F1
#
_entry.id   AF-A0A7T5EVH4-F1
#
_cell.length_a   1.000
_cell.length_b   1.000
_cell.length_c   1.000
_cell.angle_alpha   90.00
_cell.angle_beta   90.00
_cell.angle_gamma   90.00
#
_symmetry.space_group_name_H-M   'P 1'
#
loop_
_entity.id
_entity.type
_entity.pdbx_description
1 polymer ?
#
loop_
_entity_poly.entity_id
_entity_poly.type
_entity_poly.pdbx_seq_one_letter_code
_entity_poly.pdbx_strand_id
1 'polypeptide(L)' 'MGKCTAINVVDPCFVGDLRSLLRDTGLPEEQLTLEITEIVPYDSEELVDKIQILRELGVKIALDDVGTAVHHS' A
#
# COMPACT_ATOMS: atom_id res chain seq x y z
N MET A 1 16.02 -1.96 8.25
CA MET A 1 15.09 -2.06 7.11
C MET A 1 13.79 -2.65 7.65
N GLY A 2 12.84 -1.80 8.03
CA GLY A 2 11.56 -2.25 8.58
C GLY A 2 10.68 -2.74 7.43
N LYS A 3 10.26 -4.00 7.45
CA LYS A 3 9.30 -4.56 6.49
C LYS A 3 8.00 -4.81 7.25
N CYS A 4 6.94 -4.06 6.96
CA CYS A 4 5.59 -4.39 7.40
C CYS A 4 4.96 -5.24 6.30
N THR A 5 4.61 -6.49 6.62
CA THR A 5 4.06 -7.45 5.67
C THR A 5 2.55 -7.51 5.87
N ALA A 6 1.82 -7.24 4.78
CA ALA A 6 0.37 -7.12 4.67
C ALA A 6 -0.23 -5.91 5.38
N ILE A 7 -0.61 -4.90 4.60
CA ILE A 7 -1.46 -3.80 5.08
C ILE A 7 -2.71 -3.68 4.21
N ASN A 8 -3.86 -3.53 4.85
CA ASN A 8 -5.14 -3.35 4.19
C ASN A 8 -5.28 -1.90 3.68
N VAL A 9 -4.85 -1.67 2.43
CA VAL A 9 -4.90 -0.35 1.76
C VAL A 9 -6.34 0.11 1.46
N VAL A 10 -7.32 -0.79 1.60
CA VAL A 10 -8.73 -0.48 1.34
C VAL A 10 -9.34 0.36 2.47
N ASP A 11 -8.72 0.41 3.64
CA ASP A 11 -9.18 1.25 4.75
C ASP A 11 -8.98 2.75 4.43
N PRO A 12 -10.03 3.59 4.54
CA PRO A 12 -9.94 5.02 4.23
C PRO A 12 -9.10 5.82 5.23
N CYS A 13 -8.90 5.32 6.45
CA CYS A 13 -8.05 5.93 7.47
C CYS A 13 -6.58 5.52 7.33
N PHE A 14 -6.26 4.49 6.54
CA PHE A 14 -4.91 3.92 6.39
C PHE A 14 -3.82 4.97 6.15
N VAL A 15 -4.02 5.91 5.22
CA VAL A 15 -3.01 6.94 4.92
C VAL A 15 -2.74 7.84 6.14
N GLY A 16 -3.78 8.18 6.89
CA GLY A 16 -3.67 8.98 8.11
C GLY A 16 -2.96 8.25 9.24
N ASP A 17 -3.27 6.97 9.40
CA ASP A 17 -2.63 6.09 10.39
C ASP A 17 -1.16 5.86 10.05
N LEU A 18 -0.84 5.63 8.78
CA LEU A 18 0.52 5.46 8.32
C LEU A 18 1.36 6.71 8.58
N ARG A 19 0.82 7.89 8.29
CA ARG A 19 1.49 9.16 8.57
C ARG A 19 1.73 9.38 10.06
N SER A 20 0.77 8.98 10.89
CA SER A 20 0.94 9.05 12.35
C SER A 20 2.00 8.08 12.83
N LEU A 21 1.99 6.85 12.33
CA LEU A 21 3.00 5.84 12.64
C LEU A 21 4.42 6.30 12.25
N LEU A 22 4.61 6.82 11.03
CA LEU A 22 5.90 7.33 10.57
C LEU A 22 6.39 8.48 11.47
N ARG A 23 5.50 9.39 11.85
CA ARG A 23 5.81 10.50 12.76
C ARG A 23 6.19 10.02 14.16
N ASP A 24 5.42 9.10 14.74
CA ASP A 24 5.65 8.59 16.09
C ASP A 24 6.92 7.72 16.18
N THR A 25 7.23 6.97 15.11
CA THR A 25 8.43 6.11 15.06
C THR A 25 9.69 6.83 14.58
N GLY A 26 9.54 8.01 13.95
CA GLY A 26 10.64 8.70 13.27
C GLY A 26 11.19 7.92 12.07
N LEU A 27 10.45 6.92 11.59
CA LEU A 27 10.87 6.10 10.47
C LEU A 27 10.71 6.92 9.18
N PRO A 28 11.78 7.08 8.39
CA PRO A 28 11.69 7.85 7.15
C PRO A 28 10.86 7.07 6.13
N GLU A 29 9.91 7.77 5.50
CA GLU A 29 9.01 7.24 4.45
C GLU A 29 9.74 6.46 3.35
N GLU A 30 10.92 6.90 2.94
CA GLU A 30 11.75 6.28 1.89
C GLU A 30 12.30 4.89 2.26
N GLN A 31 12.29 4.54 3.55
CA GLN A 31 12.68 3.22 4.06
C GLN A 31 11.49 2.28 4.25
N LEU A 32 10.27 2.79 4.10
CA LEU A 32 9.05 2.00 4.16
C LEU A 32 8.73 1.46 2.77
N THR A 33 8.59 0.13 2.69
CA THR A 33 8.01 -0.54 1.53
C THR A 33 6.68 -1.17 1.95
N LEU A 34 5.61 -0.76 1.29
CA LEU A 34 4.29 -1.37 1.43
C LEU A 34 4.12 -2.44 0.37
N GLU A 35 3.80 -3.66 0.80
CA GLU A 35 3.51 -4.78 -0.08
C GLU A 35 2.00 -4.94 -0.19
N ILE A 36 1.46 -4.75 -1.39
CA ILE A 36 0.04 -4.96 -1.70
C ILE A 36 -0.06 -6.33 -2.37
N THR A 37 -0.59 -7.30 -1.64
CA THR A 37 -0.64 -8.71 -2.06
C THR A 37 -1.98 -9.13 -2.67
N GLU A 38 -3.04 -8.35 -2.47
CA GLU A 38 -4.37 -8.69 -2.99
C GLU A 38 -5.06 -7.40 -3.47
N ILE A 39 -5.14 -7.24 -4.79
CA ILE A 39 -5.90 -6.15 -5.41
C ILE A 39 -7.37 -6.58 -5.33
N VAL A 40 -8.11 -6.03 -4.37
CA VAL A 40 -9.54 -6.27 -4.28
C VAL A 40 -10.17 -5.72 -5.57
N PRO A 41 -10.96 -6.50 -6.33
CA PRO A 41 -11.52 -6.09 -7.61
C PRO A 41 -12.61 -4.99 -7.50
N TYR A 42 -12.87 -4.48 -6.30
CA TYR A 42 -13.83 -3.40 -6.06
C TYR A 42 -13.12 -2.04 -6.13
N ASP A 43 -13.51 -1.24 -7.12
CA ASP A 43 -13.10 0.14 -7.38
C ASP A 43 -11.58 0.37 -7.52
N SER A 44 -11.08 -0.01 -8.70
CA SER A 44 -9.70 0.26 -9.13
C SER A 44 -9.29 1.73 -9.06
N GLU A 45 -10.23 2.68 -9.17
CA GLU A 45 -9.92 4.12 -9.11
C GLU A 45 -9.52 4.57 -7.70
N GLU A 46 -10.26 4.18 -6.65
CA GLU A 46 -9.93 4.55 -5.27
C GLU A 46 -8.59 3.96 -4.84
N LEU A 47 -8.30 2.71 -5.26
CA LEU A 47 -7.01 2.09 -4.99
C LEU A 47 -5.86 2.81 -5.71
N VAL A 48 -6.07 3.21 -6.96
CA VAL A 48 -5.07 3.98 -7.73
C VAL A 48 -4.80 5.32 -7.06
N ASP A 49 -5.83 6.04 -6.64
CA ASP A 49 -5.68 7.32 -5.94
C ASP A 49 -4.90 7.16 -4.63
N LYS A 50 -5.21 6.13 -3.84
CA LYS A 50 -4.46 5.81 -2.61
C LYS A 50 -3.00 5.48 -2.89
N ILE A 51 -2.72 4.67 -3.91
CA ILE A 51 -1.35 4.35 -4.32
C ILE A 51 -0.59 5.61 -4.75
N GLN A 52 -1.24 6.52 -5.48
CA GLN A 52 -0.62 7.79 -5.87
C GLN A 52 -0.27 8.63 -4.64
N ILE A 53 -1.20 8.80 -3.71
CA ILE A 53 -0.97 9.55 -2.46
C ILE A 53 0.21 8.96 -1.68
N LEU A 54 0.28 7.62 -1.55
CA LEU A 54 1.38 6.96 -0.84
C LEU A 54 2.74 7.17 -1.53
N ARG A 55 2.78 7.19 -2.86
CA ARG A 55 4.01 7.47 -3.62
C ARG A 55 4.43 8.93 -3.49
N GLU A 56 3.49 9.87 -3.45
CA GLU A 56 3.77 11.29 -3.19
C GLU A 56 4.33 11.53 -1.78
N LEU A 57 3.92 10.70 -0.81
CA LEU A 57 4.50 10.67 0.53
C LEU A 57 5.93 10.09 0.58
N GLY A 58 6.48 9.60 -0.54
CA GLY A 58 7.81 8.99 -0.60
C GLY A 58 7.87 7.52 -0.19
N VAL A 59 6.72 6.90 0.08
CA VAL A 59 6.62 5.48 0.44
C VAL A 59 6.81 4.61 -0.80
N LYS A 60 7.60 3.55 -0.69
CA LYS A 60 7.78 2.57 -1.77
C LYS A 60 6.59 1.61 -1.76
N ILE A 61 6.04 1.35 -2.95
CA ILE A 61 4.97 0.36 -3.13
C ILE A 61 5.56 -0.82 -3.89
N ALA A 62 5.43 -2.01 -3.32
CA ALA A 62 5.65 -3.29 -3.98
C ALA A 62 4.29 -3.95 -4.24
N LEU A 63 4.00 -4.26 -5.49
CA LEU A 63 2.86 -5.10 -5.87
C LEU A 63 3.43 -6.52 -5.99
N ASP A 64 3.03 -7.42 -5.10
CA ASP A 64 3.43 -8.84 -5.20
C ASP A 64 2.42 -9.60 -6.07
N ASP A 65 2.83 -10.75 -6.61
CA ASP A 65 2.16 -11.55 -7.64
C ASP A 65 0.67 -11.70 -7.34
N VAL A 66 -0.14 -10.84 -7.97
CA VAL A 66 -1.54 -11.14 -8.22
C VAL A 66 -1.54 -12.46 -8.95
N GLY A 67 -1.83 -13.54 -8.23
CA GLY A 67 -1.80 -14.89 -8.76
C GLY A 67 -2.39 -14.85 -10.15
N THR A 68 -1.56 -15.24 -11.11
CA THR A 68 -1.89 -15.27 -12.53
C THR A 68 -2.94 -16.38 -12.73
N ALA A 69 -4.13 -16.24 -12.14
CA ALA A 69 -5.30 -17.01 -12.45
C ALA A 69 -5.89 -16.36 -13.70
N VAL A 70 -5.25 -16.69 -14.82
CA VAL A 70 -5.87 -16.63 -16.13
C VAL A 70 -7.31 -17.13 -16.01
N HIS A 71 -8.28 -16.21 -16.03
CA HIS A 71 -9.67 -16.55 -16.25
C HIS A 71 -9.81 -16.85 -17.75
N HIS A 72 -9.23 -17.97 -18.18
CA HIS A 72 -9.63 -18.63 -19.41
C HIS A 72 -10.88 -19.43 -19.08
N SER A 73 -12.03 -18.88 -19.43
CA SER A 73 -13.27 -19.62 -19.72
C SER A 73 -13.69 -19.26 -21.13
#